data_AF-A0A969VPA4-F1
#
_entry.id   AF-A0A969VPA4-F1
#
_cell.length_a   1.000
_cell.length_b   1.000
_cell.length_c   1.000
_cell.angle_alpha   90.00
_cell.angle_beta   90.00
_cell.angle_gamma   90.00
#
_symmetry.space_group_name_H-M   'P 1'
#
loop_
_entity.id
_entity.type
_entity.pdbx_description
1 polymer ?
#
loop_
_entity_poly.entity_id
_entity_poly.type
_entity_poly.pdbx_seq_one_letter_code
_entity_poly.pdbx_strand_id
1 'polypeptide(L)'
;MYRLYSVIWLIGAYNEYLKLTTIRAFSSNYKQFNKKLLQLRMVGGGFKEFDTLENKIHKIMDKYIGGENSPEKVEHLFKEGSAIILDTNWVPQVFKDLLQGKNHLPKRKIRLDLFNPNSGFMKTASYKKHFFEDKTMLDVIKFFAQESLNNK
;
A
#
# COMPACT_ATOMS: atom_id res chain seq x y z
N MET A 1 -0.79 -9.07 17.85
CA MET A 1 -0.45 -9.90 16.67
C MET A 1 -1.37 -9.60 15.48
N TYR A 2 -2.69 -9.86 15.56
CA TYR A 2 -3.62 -9.68 14.44
C TYR A 2 -3.61 -8.29 13.79
N ARG A 3 -3.53 -7.21 14.57
CA ARG A 3 -3.53 -5.84 14.03
C ARG A 3 -2.36 -5.55 13.09
N LEU A 4 -1.14 -6.00 13.43
CA LEU A 4 0.05 -5.79 12.59
C LEU A 4 -0.10 -6.52 11.25
N TYR A 5 -0.52 -7.79 11.31
CA TYR A 5 -0.76 -8.61 10.12
C TYR A 5 -1.87 -8.03 9.24
N SER A 6 -3.00 -7.60 9.85
CA SER A 6 -4.09 -6.96 9.13
C SER A 6 -3.65 -5.69 8.41
N VAL A 7 -2.80 -4.86 9.04
CA VAL A 7 -2.28 -3.65 8.40
C VAL A 7 -1.37 -3.97 7.21
N ILE A 8 -0.49 -4.96 7.32
CA ILE A 8 0.34 -5.39 6.18
C ILE A 8 -0.52 -5.90 5.03
N TRP A 9 -1.49 -6.76 5.33
CA TRP A 9 -2.40 -7.29 4.33
C TRP A 9 -3.18 -6.17 3.62
N LEU A 10 -3.67 -5.19 4.38
CA LEU A 10 -4.36 -4.03 3.83
C LEU A 10 -3.46 -3.16 2.94
N ILE A 11 -2.19 -2.99 3.30
CA ILE A 11 -1.21 -2.28 2.46
C ILE A 11 -1.00 -3.02 1.14
N GLY A 12 -0.88 -4.35 1.18
CA GLY A 12 -0.73 -5.19 -0.01
C GLY A 12 -1.93 -5.08 -0.96
N ALA A 13 -3.13 -5.31 -0.43
CA ALA A 13 -4.38 -5.21 -1.17
C ALA A 13 -4.59 -3.80 -1.76
N TYR A 14 -4.21 -2.76 -1.01
CA TYR A 14 -4.28 -1.39 -1.49
C TYR A 14 -3.34 -1.13 -2.68
N ASN A 15 -2.09 -1.60 -2.60
CA ASN A 15 -1.14 -1.47 -3.71
C ASN A 15 -1.64 -2.23 -4.96
N GLU A 16 -2.25 -3.40 -4.79
CA GLU A 16 -2.86 -4.14 -5.90
C GLU A 16 -4.01 -3.37 -6.54
N TYR A 17 -4.94 -2.88 -5.73
CA TYR A 17 -6.04 -2.04 -6.19
C TYR A 17 -5.53 -0.81 -6.94
N LEU A 18 -4.51 -0.14 -6.42
CA LEU A 18 -3.90 1.01 -7.06
C LEU A 18 -3.29 0.65 -8.41
N LYS A 19 -2.55 -0.46 -8.49
CA LYS A 19 -1.90 -0.90 -9.74
C LYS A 19 -2.95 -1.25 -10.80
N LEU A 20 -3.99 -1.99 -10.44
CA LEU A 20 -5.08 -2.36 -11.35
C LEU A 20 -5.83 -1.13 -11.86
N THR A 21 -6.18 -0.22 -10.95
CA THR A 21 -6.85 1.04 -11.28
C THR A 21 -6.00 1.88 -12.22
N THR A 22 -4.69 1.94 -11.98
CA THR A 22 -3.77 2.73 -12.80
C THR A 22 -3.51 2.09 -14.17
N ILE A 23 -3.42 0.77 -14.26
CA ILE A 23 -3.33 0.06 -15.56
C ILE A 23 -4.60 0.30 -16.37
N ARG A 24 -5.77 0.22 -15.74
CA ARG A 24 -7.04 0.52 -16.40
C ARG A 24 -7.08 1.96 -16.90
N ALA A 25 -6.63 2.91 -16.07
CA ALA A 25 -6.58 4.34 -16.40
C ALA A 25 -5.77 4.64 -17.66
N PHE A 26 -4.59 4.00 -17.77
CA PHE A 26 -3.60 4.36 -18.78
C PHE A 26 -3.49 3.37 -19.94
N SER A 27 -4.39 2.38 -20.00
CA SER A 27 -4.51 1.51 -21.17
C SER A 27 -5.45 2.15 -22.19
N SER A 28 -4.97 2.37 -23.40
CA SER A 28 -5.75 2.95 -24.49
C SER A 28 -6.85 2.03 -25.02
N ASN A 29 -6.70 0.70 -24.83
CA ASN A 29 -7.67 -0.29 -25.26
C ASN A 29 -7.58 -1.59 -24.44
N TYR A 30 -8.59 -2.45 -24.61
CA TYR A 30 -8.71 -3.73 -23.91
C TYR A 30 -7.52 -4.69 -24.15
N LYS A 31 -6.93 -4.68 -25.36
CA LYS A 31 -5.77 -5.54 -25.69
C LYS A 31 -4.53 -5.12 -24.90
N GLN A 32 -4.27 -3.82 -24.79
CA GLN A 32 -3.17 -3.28 -24.00
C GLN A 32 -3.40 -3.53 -22.50
N PHE A 33 -4.63 -3.33 -22.03
CA PHE A 33 -5.04 -3.63 -20.66
C PHE A 33 -4.75 -5.09 -20.29
N ASN A 34 -5.24 -6.04 -21.09
CA ASN A 34 -5.03 -7.47 -20.85
C ASN A 34 -3.55 -7.86 -20.90
N LYS A 35 -2.76 -7.28 -21.81
CA LYS A 35 -1.31 -7.53 -21.87
C LYS A 35 -0.62 -7.08 -20.57
N LYS A 36 -0.96 -5.91 -20.04
CA LYS A 36 -0.42 -5.41 -18.76
C LYS A 36 -0.93 -6.23 -17.56
N LEU A 37 -2.19 -6.68 -17.60
CA LEU A 37 -2.80 -7.47 -16.54
C LEU A 37 -2.15 -8.86 -16.40
N LEU A 38 -1.86 -9.54 -17.51
CA LEU A 38 -1.22 -10.87 -17.52
C LEU A 38 0.21 -10.86 -16.95
N GLN A 39 0.86 -9.72 -16.94
CA GLN A 39 2.22 -9.55 -16.40
C GLN A 39 2.23 -9.16 -14.91
N LEU A 40 1.05 -8.97 -14.31
CA LEU A 40 0.92 -8.41 -12.97
C LEU A 40 1.08 -9.49 -11.91
N ARG A 41 2.02 -9.29 -10.99
CA ARG A 41 2.12 -10.10 -9.78
C ARG A 41 1.10 -9.57 -8.76
N MET A 42 0.12 -10.40 -8.38
CA MET A 42 -0.94 -10.07 -7.41
C MET A 42 -0.46 -10.09 -5.95
N VAL A 43 0.77 -9.62 -5.70
CA VAL A 43 1.30 -9.47 -4.34
C VAL A 43 1.80 -8.03 -4.25
N GLY A 44 1.08 -7.18 -3.51
CA GLY A 44 1.44 -5.78 -3.33
C GLY A 44 1.54 -4.98 -4.62
N GLY A 45 0.81 -5.39 -5.66
CA GLY A 45 0.85 -4.79 -6.99
C GLY A 45 2.19 -4.97 -7.71
N GLY A 46 3.00 -5.96 -7.31
CA GLY A 46 4.35 -6.20 -7.83
C GLY A 46 5.40 -5.20 -7.34
N PHE A 47 5.09 -4.42 -6.29
CA PHE A 47 5.97 -3.37 -5.81
C PHE A 47 7.10 -3.93 -4.93
N LYS A 48 8.34 -3.86 -5.40
CA LYS A 48 9.49 -4.46 -4.69
C LYS A 48 9.71 -3.93 -3.26
N GLU A 49 9.34 -2.67 -2.99
CA GLU A 49 9.46 -2.13 -1.63
C GLU A 49 8.41 -2.71 -0.68
N PHE A 50 7.24 -3.12 -1.20
CA PHE A 50 6.27 -3.89 -0.44
C PHE A 50 6.82 -5.27 -0.08
N ASP A 51 7.37 -6.02 -1.05
CA ASP A 51 8.03 -7.32 -0.78
C ASP A 51 9.12 -7.17 0.30
N THR A 52 9.87 -6.07 0.26
CA THR A 52 10.92 -5.79 1.26
C THR A 52 10.32 -5.53 2.65
N LEU A 53 9.23 -4.75 2.73
CA LEU A 53 8.52 -4.48 3.98
C LEU A 53 7.90 -5.74 4.57
N GLU A 54 7.18 -6.50 3.75
CA GLU A 54 6.54 -7.77 4.11
C GLU A 54 7.57 -8.75 4.65
N ASN A 55 8.70 -8.94 3.94
CA ASN A 55 9.76 -9.84 4.39
C ASN A 55 10.40 -9.40 5.72
N LYS A 56 10.59 -8.10 5.96
CA LYS A 56 11.09 -7.62 7.27
C LYS A 56 10.14 -7.99 8.40
N ILE A 57 8.85 -7.90 8.14
CA ILE A 57 7.82 -8.12 9.15
C ILE A 57 7.60 -9.63 9.36
N HIS A 58 7.65 -10.45 8.31
CA HIS A 58 7.70 -11.90 8.43
C HIS A 58 8.89 -12.36 9.28
N LYS A 59 10.09 -11.82 9.06
CA LYS A 59 11.26 -12.15 9.90
C LYS A 59 11.06 -11.82 11.38
N ILE A 60 10.38 -10.70 11.69
CA ILE A 60 10.02 -10.37 13.07
C ILE A 60 8.99 -11.35 13.60
N MET A 61 7.96 -11.66 12.80
CA MET A 61 6.97 -12.65 13.18
C MET A 61 7.64 -13.99 13.48
N ASP A 62 8.52 -14.51 12.62
CA ASP A 62 9.25 -15.76 12.81
C ASP A 62 10.13 -15.74 14.07
N LYS A 63 10.76 -14.60 14.39
CA LYS A 63 11.54 -14.43 15.63
C LYS A 63 10.71 -14.64 16.90
N TYR A 64 9.43 -14.31 16.88
CA TYR A 64 8.53 -14.42 18.04
C TYR A 64 7.55 -15.61 17.96
N ILE A 65 7.35 -16.19 16.77
CA ILE A 65 6.56 -17.40 16.53
C ILE A 65 7.43 -18.61 16.90
N GLY A 66 7.48 -18.90 18.20
CA GLY A 66 8.19 -20.05 18.76
C GLY A 66 7.92 -20.20 20.26
N GLY A 67 7.37 -21.35 20.65
CA GLY A 67 7.03 -21.69 22.04
C GLY A 67 5.71 -21.08 22.53
N GLU A 68 5.53 -20.96 23.85
CA GLU A 68 4.33 -20.34 24.43
C GLU A 68 4.24 -18.85 24.05
N ASN A 69 3.04 -18.46 23.62
CA ASN A 69 2.67 -17.08 23.35
C ASN A 69 2.48 -16.34 24.68
N SER A 70 3.52 -15.65 25.17
CA SER A 70 3.38 -14.74 26.30
C SER A 70 2.85 -13.37 25.83
N PRO A 71 2.06 -12.66 26.65
CA PRO A 71 1.61 -11.29 26.35
C PRO A 71 2.76 -10.34 26.01
N GLU A 72 3.89 -10.48 26.71
CA GLU A 72 5.11 -9.69 26.50
C GLU A 72 5.71 -9.90 25.11
N LYS A 73 5.79 -11.14 24.63
CA LYS A 73 6.25 -11.44 23.26
C LYS A 73 5.35 -10.78 22.22
N VAL A 74 4.04 -10.79 22.43
CA VAL A 74 3.07 -10.17 21.53
C VAL A 74 3.22 -8.64 21.52
N GLU A 75 3.47 -8.03 22.68
CA GLU A 75 3.72 -6.59 22.80
C GLU A 75 5.03 -6.19 22.12
N HIS A 76 6.12 -6.93 22.35
CA HIS A 76 7.41 -6.69 21.69
C HIS A 76 7.31 -6.82 20.17
N LEU A 77 6.68 -7.88 19.67
CA LEU A 77 6.41 -8.05 18.23
C LEU A 77 5.61 -6.89 17.66
N PHE A 78 4.56 -6.46 18.37
CA PHE A 78 3.74 -5.35 17.89
C PHE A 78 4.52 -4.03 17.86
N LYS A 79 5.32 -3.76 18.89
CA LYS A 79 6.15 -2.55 18.98
C LYS A 79 7.21 -2.52 17.88
N GLU A 80 7.98 -3.61 17.72
CA GLU A 80 9.04 -3.72 16.72
C GLU A 80 8.47 -3.65 15.29
N GLY A 81 7.40 -4.40 15.01
CA GLY A 81 6.77 -4.40 13.70
C GLY A 81 6.09 -3.08 13.34
N SER A 82 5.43 -2.43 14.32
CA SER A 82 4.80 -1.12 14.08
C SER A 82 5.84 -0.05 13.77
N ALA A 83 6.98 -0.05 14.47
CA ALA A 83 8.05 0.91 14.22
C ALA A 83 8.54 0.87 12.76
N ILE A 84 8.69 -0.33 12.18
CA ILE A 84 9.10 -0.49 10.78
C ILE A 84 8.08 0.12 9.82
N ILE A 85 6.78 -0.13 10.03
CA ILE A 85 5.74 0.42 9.15
C ILE A 85 5.67 1.94 9.29
N LEU A 86 5.80 2.46 10.51
CA LEU A 86 5.80 3.90 10.80
C LEU A 86 6.98 4.62 10.13
N ASP A 87 8.16 4.00 10.12
CA ASP A 87 9.37 4.53 9.48
C ASP A 87 9.34 4.39 7.94
N THR A 88 8.51 3.49 7.41
CA THR A 88 8.43 3.28 5.96
C THR A 88 7.81 4.49 5.26
N ASN A 89 8.61 5.15 4.41
CA ASN A 89 8.27 6.45 3.84
C ASN A 89 7.11 6.43 2.84
N TRP A 90 7.01 5.39 2.01
CA TRP A 90 5.98 5.29 0.98
C TRP A 90 4.63 4.78 1.53
N VAL A 91 4.59 4.23 2.74
CA VAL A 91 3.35 3.72 3.34
C VAL A 91 2.40 4.89 3.60
N PRO A 92 1.17 4.86 3.06
CA PRO A 92 0.21 5.92 3.31
C PRO A 92 -0.10 6.12 4.80
N GLN A 93 -0.26 7.38 5.20
CA GLN A 93 -0.49 7.76 6.60
C GLN A 93 -1.70 7.05 7.22
N VAL A 94 -2.74 6.75 6.42
CA VAL A 94 -3.91 6.03 6.90
C VAL A 94 -3.58 4.68 7.54
N PHE A 95 -2.62 3.93 6.99
CA PHE A 95 -2.22 2.63 7.54
C PHE A 95 -1.38 2.80 8.80
N LYS A 96 -0.58 3.87 8.87
CA LYS A 96 0.15 4.26 10.09
C LYS A 96 -0.82 4.61 11.22
N ASP A 97 -1.88 5.34 10.91
CA ASP A 97 -2.90 5.70 11.89
C ASP A 97 -3.67 4.47 12.41
N LEU A 98 -3.88 3.43 11.58
CA LEU A 98 -4.50 2.18 12.02
C LEU A 98 -3.66 1.45 13.08
N LEU A 99 -2.33 1.52 13.00
CA LEU A 99 -1.43 0.97 14.02
C LEU A 99 -1.51 1.76 15.33
N GLN A 100 -1.78 3.06 15.25
CA GLN A 100 -1.87 3.96 16.40
C GLN A 100 -3.24 3.99 17.07
N GLY A 101 -4.16 3.09 16.69
CA GLY A 101 -5.44 2.96 17.37
C GLY A 101 -6.66 3.49 16.60
N LYS A 102 -6.51 4.01 15.37
CA LYS A 102 -7.70 4.27 14.54
C LYS A 102 -8.37 2.95 14.13
N ASN A 103 -9.69 2.94 14.17
CA ASN A 103 -10.51 1.73 13.99
C ASN A 103 -11.27 1.69 12.66
N HIS A 104 -11.15 2.71 11.83
CA HIS A 104 -11.82 2.78 10.54
C HIS A 104 -10.92 3.40 9.49
N LEU A 105 -11.02 2.87 8.27
CA LEU A 105 -10.51 3.54 7.08
C LEU A 105 -11.46 4.68 6.70
N PRO A 106 -10.96 5.80 6.17
CA PRO A 106 -11.79 6.88 5.65
C PRO A 106 -12.77 6.37 4.59
N LYS A 107 -14.00 6.91 4.55
CA LYS A 107 -15.04 6.50 3.60
C LYS A 107 -14.71 6.72 2.12
N ARG A 108 -13.73 7.59 1.78
CA ARG A 108 -13.40 7.93 0.39
C ARG A 108 -12.28 7.03 -0.13
N LYS A 109 -12.54 6.37 -1.28
CA LYS A 109 -11.62 5.43 -1.94
C LYS A 109 -10.29 6.08 -2.37
N ILE A 110 -10.32 7.37 -2.72
CA ILE A 110 -9.15 8.14 -3.13
C ILE A 110 -9.06 9.38 -2.23
N ARG A 111 -7.91 9.55 -1.56
CA ARG A 111 -7.61 10.75 -0.77
C ARG A 111 -6.62 11.63 -1.53
N LEU A 112 -6.90 12.93 -1.60
CA LEU A 112 -6.00 13.88 -2.28
C LEU A 112 -4.64 14.01 -1.59
N ASP A 113 -4.58 13.71 -0.28
CA ASP A 113 -3.33 13.70 0.48
C ASP A 113 -2.40 12.52 0.14
N LEU A 114 -2.87 11.52 -0.61
CA LEU A 114 -2.00 10.52 -1.24
C LEU A 114 -1.11 11.14 -2.31
N PHE A 115 -1.49 12.32 -2.84
CA PHE A 115 -0.70 13.08 -3.81
C PHE A 115 0.19 14.14 -3.15
N ASN A 116 0.29 14.16 -1.81
CA ASN A 116 1.13 15.11 -1.12
C ASN A 116 2.62 14.86 -1.48
N PRO A 117 3.40 15.87 -1.91
CA PRO A 117 4.81 15.67 -2.22
C PRO A 117 5.64 15.25 -1.00
N ASN A 118 5.18 15.58 0.21
CA ASN A 118 5.83 15.25 1.47
C ASN A 118 5.31 13.94 2.09
N SER A 119 4.25 13.33 1.54
CA SER A 119 3.66 12.07 2.03
C SER A 119 2.81 11.33 0.99
N GLY A 120 2.84 10.00 0.98
CA GLY A 120 2.07 9.21 0.01
C GLY A 120 2.83 8.95 -1.30
N PHE A 121 2.10 8.89 -2.42
CA PHE A 121 2.56 8.38 -3.72
C PHE A 121 3.78 9.11 -4.31
N MET A 122 3.93 10.38 -3.91
CA MET A 122 4.94 11.28 -4.46
C MET A 122 6.21 11.35 -3.63
N LYS A 123 6.22 10.75 -2.43
CA LYS A 123 7.37 10.83 -1.53
C LYS A 123 8.56 10.02 -2.02
N THR A 124 8.34 8.91 -2.74
CA THR A 124 9.44 8.09 -3.28
C THR A 124 9.34 7.97 -4.80
N ALA A 125 10.47 8.24 -5.48
CA ALA A 125 10.56 8.14 -6.94
C ALA A 125 10.25 6.71 -7.44
N SER A 126 10.59 5.70 -6.63
CA SER A 126 10.28 4.29 -6.86
C SER A 126 8.79 4.00 -6.85
N TYR A 127 8.04 4.53 -5.88
CA TYR A 127 6.59 4.37 -5.81
C TYR A 127 5.92 5.02 -7.02
N LYS A 128 6.28 6.28 -7.32
CA LYS A 128 5.74 6.98 -8.49
C LYS A 128 5.99 6.19 -9.77
N LYS A 129 7.25 5.79 -10.02
CA LYS A 129 7.64 5.05 -11.22
C LYS A 129 6.91 3.71 -11.32
N HIS A 130 6.74 2.99 -10.20
CA HIS A 130 6.09 1.69 -10.20
C HIS A 130 4.60 1.78 -10.52
N PHE A 131 3.87 2.69 -9.88
CA PHE A 131 2.43 2.76 -10.03
C PHE A 131 2.00 3.60 -11.24
N PHE A 132 2.68 4.72 -11.50
CA PHE A 132 2.27 5.72 -12.49
C PHE A 132 3.18 5.83 -13.72
N GLU A 133 4.25 5.03 -13.83
CA GLU A 133 5.19 5.07 -14.96
C GLU A 133 5.71 6.51 -15.18
N ASP A 134 5.70 7.01 -16.42
CA ASP A 134 6.16 8.36 -16.79
C ASP A 134 5.04 9.41 -16.73
N LYS A 135 3.90 9.09 -16.10
CA LYS A 135 2.78 10.02 -16.04
C LYS A 135 3.07 11.22 -15.16
N THR A 136 2.58 12.36 -15.60
CA THR A 136 2.64 13.58 -14.81
C THR A 136 1.61 13.52 -13.69
N MET A 137 1.79 14.36 -12.68
CA MET A 137 0.80 14.46 -11.60
C MET A 137 -0.56 14.95 -12.07
N LEU A 138 -0.58 15.79 -13.11
CA LEU A 138 -1.82 16.25 -13.71
C LEU A 138 -2.58 15.10 -14.35
N ASP A 139 -1.88 14.18 -15.04
CA ASP A 139 -2.50 12.99 -15.62
C ASP A 139 -3.15 12.11 -14.55
N VAL A 140 -2.43 11.91 -13.44
CA VAL A 140 -2.87 11.09 -12.31
C VAL A 140 -4.09 11.73 -11.63
N ILE A 141 -4.02 13.03 -11.30
CA ILE A 141 -5.12 13.76 -10.65
C ILE A 141 -6.36 13.78 -11.55
N LYS A 142 -6.20 14.10 -12.84
CA LYS A 142 -7.31 14.17 -13.79
C LYS A 142 -8.05 12.83 -13.85
N PHE A 143 -7.31 11.72 -13.91
CA PHE A 143 -7.92 10.39 -13.91
C PHE A 143 -8.71 10.13 -12.62
N PHE A 144 -8.09 10.28 -11.45
CA PHE A 144 -8.75 9.96 -10.19
C PHE A 144 -9.94 10.88 -9.88
N ALA A 145 -9.89 12.14 -10.33
CA ALA A 145 -11.02 13.05 -10.26
C ALA A 145 -12.18 12.58 -11.14
N GLN A 146 -11.90 12.16 -12.38
CA GLN A 146 -12.91 11.61 -13.30
C GLN A 146 -13.53 10.31 -12.75
N GLU A 147 -12.71 9.39 -12.21
CA GLU A 147 -13.20 8.16 -11.61
C GLU A 147 -14.11 8.43 -10.39
N SER A 148 -13.77 9.41 -9.57
CA SER A 148 -14.58 9.81 -8.41
C SER A 148 -15.92 10.45 -8.82
N LEU A 149 -16.02 11.04 -10.01
CA LEU A 149 -17.26 11.62 -10.54
C LEU A 149 -18.15 10.56 -11.18
N ASN A 150 -17.55 9.56 -11.86
CA ASN A 150 -18.28 8.49 -12.56
C ASN A 150 -18.77 7.35 -11.65
N ASN A 151 -18.27 7.27 -10.41
CA ASN A 151 -18.71 6.29 -9.40
C ASN A 151 -19.77 6.84 -8.42
N LYS A 152 -20.43 7.96 -8.75
CA LYS A 152 -21.64 8.46 -8.09
C LYS A 152 -22.87 8.03 -8.87
#